data_AF-A0A7S2HZM5-F1
#
_entry.id   AF-A0A7S2HZM5-F1
#
_cell.length_a   1.000
_cell.length_b   1.000
_cell.length_c   1.000
_cell.angle_alpha   90.00
_cell.angle_beta   90.00
_cell.angle_gamma   90.00
#
_symmetry.space_group_name_H-M   'P 1'
#
loop_
_entity.id
_entity.type
_entity.pdbx_description
1 polymer ?
#
loop_
_entity_poly.entity_id
_entity_poly.type
_entity_poly.pdbx_seq_one_letter_code
_entity_poly.pdbx_strand_id
1 'polypeptide(L)'
;MHRVLGFPPSAAHREAEARGWLGRNSLQGGGDAPIAASSATKGDDPVGATLLRFAALPDWLGFVRGAINRCGAEEPQTLWSEGDYLHIQAVFNRYANHSARVMVHSLFTCSTELGFEELRIDSVQQQQWLAGIVRAALGDDARQSRSSRADAGALALHDFTKVVTLAVRDKERKRRHEEFQREVAIWKEAGLGPLEVEDLSELHRNFLQLEVEGNSDVVARLLVLFEQCGVEEFSADEVAALRAIIQDAPPVPVGEPCPFYIFLTWMHHVFRQNLGALQVQGQLRVTLEDLEPRTGFIAAMLRERVHALMRAAGQPASPGRSPHGASQ
;
A
#
# COMPACT_ATOMS: atom_id res chain seq x y z
N MET A 1 -13.70 -3.71 -10.64
CA MET A 1 -12.50 -4.54 -10.91
C MET A 1 -11.42 -4.12 -9.92
N HIS A 2 -11.10 -4.95 -8.91
CA HIS A 2 -9.96 -4.68 -8.03
C HIS A 2 -8.66 -4.99 -8.79
N ARG A 3 -8.03 -3.97 -9.37
CA ARG A 3 -6.80 -4.12 -10.16
C ARG A 3 -5.60 -3.89 -9.25
N VAL A 4 -5.02 -4.98 -8.76
CA VAL A 4 -3.77 -4.95 -7.99
C VAL A 4 -2.63 -5.28 -8.95
N LEU A 5 -1.70 -4.34 -9.15
CA LEU A 5 -0.43 -4.65 -9.80
C LEU A 5 0.29 -5.69 -8.93
N GLY A 6 0.55 -6.87 -9.49
CA GLY A 6 1.23 -7.94 -8.77
C GLY A 6 2.66 -7.56 -8.44
N PHE A 7 3.24 -8.19 -7.41
CA PHE A 7 4.68 -8.15 -7.14
C PHE A 7 5.32 -9.41 -7.74
N PRO A 8 5.79 -9.38 -9.00
CA PRO A 8 6.29 -10.59 -9.65
C PRO A 8 7.57 -11.07 -8.94
N PRO A 9 7.72 -12.38 -8.66
CA PRO A 9 8.93 -12.93 -8.04
C PRO A 9 10.22 -12.57 -8.78
N SER A 10 10.15 -12.42 -10.11
CA SER A 10 11.28 -12.00 -10.95
C SER A 10 11.76 -10.57 -10.67
N ALA A 11 10.90 -9.69 -10.15
CA ALA A 11 11.29 -8.34 -9.74
C ALA A 11 12.14 -8.38 -8.46
N ALA A 12 11.76 -9.21 -7.49
CA ALA A 12 12.53 -9.39 -6.26
C ALA A 12 13.91 -9.99 -6.56
N HIS A 13 13.96 -11.02 -7.42
CA HIS A 13 15.21 -11.66 -7.82
C HIS A 13 16.19 -10.64 -8.44
N ARG A 14 15.75 -9.89 -9.45
CA ARG A 14 16.59 -8.89 -10.12
C ARG A 14 17.05 -7.76 -9.21
N GLU A 15 16.20 -7.32 -8.30
CA GLU A 15 16.63 -6.31 -7.32
C GLU A 15 17.66 -6.87 -6.35
N ALA A 16 17.53 -8.13 -5.94
CA ALA A 16 18.53 -8.78 -5.11
C ALA A 16 19.86 -8.98 -5.88
N GLU A 17 19.83 -9.32 -7.17
CA GLU A 17 21.01 -9.34 -8.04
C GLU A 17 21.64 -7.96 -8.19
N ALA A 18 20.83 -6.92 -8.43
CA ALA A 18 21.31 -5.55 -8.61
C ALA A 18 21.94 -4.96 -7.34
N ARG A 19 21.51 -5.42 -6.16
CA ARG A 19 22.13 -5.09 -4.87
C ARG A 19 23.33 -5.96 -4.53
N GLY A 20 23.68 -6.92 -5.38
CA GLY A 20 24.77 -7.87 -5.15
C GLY A 20 24.49 -8.90 -4.05
N TRP A 21 23.22 -9.07 -3.66
CA TRP A 21 22.82 -10.03 -2.63
C TRP A 21 22.75 -11.46 -3.18
N LEU A 22 22.42 -11.58 -4.46
CA LEU A 22 22.58 -12.80 -5.20
C LEU A 22 23.94 -12.72 -5.89
N GLY A 23 24.88 -13.55 -5.43
CA GLY A 23 26.19 -13.63 -6.05
C GLY A 23 26.03 -14.03 -7.51
N ARG A 24 26.63 -13.26 -8.44
CA ARG A 24 26.79 -13.68 -9.85
C ARG A 24 27.53 -15.02 -9.99
N ASN A 25 28.19 -15.48 -8.92
CA ASN A 25 29.14 -16.58 -8.90
C ASN A 25 28.86 -17.60 -7.79
N SER A 26 27.64 -18.10 -7.63
CA SER A 26 27.42 -19.41 -6.95
C SER A 26 28.09 -20.59 -7.69
N LEU A 27 28.78 -20.33 -8.81
CA LEU A 27 29.61 -21.28 -9.56
C LEU A 27 31.12 -20.97 -9.54
N GLN A 28 31.61 -19.89 -8.91
CA GLN A 28 33.05 -19.63 -8.84
C GLN A 28 33.43 -18.94 -7.52
N GLY A 29 34.02 -19.73 -6.63
CA GLY A 29 34.24 -19.37 -5.23
C GLY A 29 35.32 -18.33 -4.95
N GLY A 30 35.27 -17.87 -3.70
CA GLY A 30 36.39 -17.22 -2.99
C GLY A 30 36.22 -15.72 -2.77
N GLY A 31 35.77 -15.34 -1.57
CA GLY A 31 36.06 -14.02 -0.98
C GLY A 31 34.86 -13.25 -0.44
N ASP A 32 34.65 -13.36 0.88
CA ASP A 32 34.05 -12.40 1.81
C ASP A 32 32.92 -11.48 1.29
N ALA A 33 31.71 -12.04 1.22
CA ALA A 33 30.45 -11.29 1.17
C ALA A 33 29.71 -11.40 2.53
N PRO A 34 28.90 -10.40 2.91
CA PRO A 34 28.25 -10.35 4.22
C PRO A 34 27.35 -11.56 4.44
N ILE A 35 27.42 -12.08 5.67
CA ILE A 35 26.93 -13.38 6.14
C ILE A 35 25.43 -13.55 5.80
N ALA A 36 25.15 -14.22 4.68
CA ALA A 36 23.90 -14.93 4.46
C ALA A 36 23.99 -16.22 5.30
N ALA A 37 23.25 -16.27 6.41
CA ALA A 37 23.13 -17.48 7.21
C ALA A 37 22.34 -18.54 6.42
N SER A 38 23.03 -19.31 5.60
CA SER A 38 22.50 -20.50 4.92
C SER A 38 22.58 -21.68 5.89
N SER A 39 21.48 -22.00 6.57
CA SER A 39 21.35 -23.25 7.32
C SER A 39 21.03 -24.39 6.36
N ALA A 40 22.06 -25.11 5.92
CA ALA A 40 21.92 -26.27 5.05
C ALA A 40 21.30 -27.45 5.82
N THR A 41 20.01 -27.69 5.63
CA THR A 41 19.40 -28.99 5.90
C THR A 41 19.41 -29.79 4.60
N LYS A 42 19.97 -31.00 4.64
CA LYS A 42 20.01 -31.94 3.50
C LYS A 42 18.62 -32.60 3.39
N GLY A 43 17.73 -31.97 2.65
CA GLY A 43 16.52 -32.57 2.11
C GLY A 43 16.45 -32.24 0.62
N ASP A 44 15.84 -33.10 -0.19
CA ASP A 44 15.51 -32.87 -1.60
C ASP A 44 14.48 -31.72 -1.73
N ASP A 45 14.89 -30.51 -1.37
CA ASP A 45 14.04 -29.34 -1.37
C ASP A 45 13.93 -28.78 -2.79
N PRO A 46 12.71 -28.44 -3.24
CA PRO A 46 12.47 -27.88 -4.55
C PRO A 46 13.27 -26.58 -4.71
N VAL A 47 14.14 -26.54 -5.72
CA VAL A 47 14.83 -25.36 -6.28
C VAL A 47 15.05 -24.24 -5.25
N GLY A 48 16.16 -24.32 -4.51
CA GLY A 48 16.58 -23.47 -3.40
C GLY A 48 15.93 -22.08 -3.32
N ALA A 49 14.88 -21.98 -2.52
CA ALA A 49 14.30 -20.69 -2.16
C ALA A 49 15.33 -19.86 -1.39
N THR A 50 15.82 -18.77 -1.99
CA THR A 50 16.72 -17.86 -1.29
C THR A 50 15.93 -17.02 -0.30
N LEU A 51 16.10 -17.30 0.99
CA LEU A 51 15.46 -16.53 2.06
C LEU A 51 16.19 -15.18 2.24
N LEU A 52 15.55 -14.08 1.84
CA LEU A 52 16.03 -12.73 2.10
C LEU A 52 15.66 -12.31 3.53
N ARG A 53 16.64 -11.90 4.33
CA ARG A 53 16.44 -11.38 5.69
C ARG A 53 16.76 -9.89 5.72
N PHE A 54 15.90 -9.11 6.38
CA PHE A 54 16.03 -7.66 6.50
C PHE A 54 16.16 -7.30 7.98
N ALA A 55 17.05 -6.35 8.29
CA ALA A 55 17.28 -5.91 9.67
C ALA A 55 16.12 -5.07 10.20
N ALA A 56 15.47 -4.30 9.32
CA ALA A 56 14.32 -3.47 9.66
C ALA A 56 13.28 -3.39 8.54
N LEU A 57 12.05 -3.03 8.90
CA LEU A 57 10.95 -2.83 7.96
C LEU A 57 11.27 -1.79 6.86
N PRO A 58 11.92 -0.63 7.16
CA PRO A 58 12.28 0.32 6.12
C PRO A 58 13.20 -0.26 5.04
N ASP A 59 14.11 -1.17 5.41
CA ASP A 59 15.02 -1.82 4.46
C ASP A 59 14.25 -2.74 3.50
N TRP A 60 13.34 -3.53 4.05
CA TRP A 60 12.45 -4.38 3.28
C TRP A 60 11.55 -3.56 2.34
N LEU A 61 10.93 -2.48 2.83
CA LEU A 61 10.13 -1.58 2.01
C LEU A 61 10.97 -0.90 0.93
N GLY A 62 12.20 -0.49 1.25
CA GLY A 62 13.15 0.07 0.30
C GLY A 62 13.55 -0.93 -0.79
N PHE A 63 13.69 -2.22 -0.43
CA PHE A 63 13.91 -3.31 -1.37
C PHE A 63 12.71 -3.54 -2.30
N VAL A 64 11.52 -3.73 -1.75
CA VAL A 64 10.29 -3.93 -2.55
C VAL A 64 10.06 -2.75 -3.50
N ARG A 65 10.24 -1.50 -3.03
CA ARG A 65 10.13 -0.31 -3.88
C ARG A 65 11.16 -0.32 -5.01
N GLY A 66 12.41 -0.67 -4.71
CA GLY A 66 13.47 -0.81 -5.71
C GLY A 66 13.10 -1.84 -6.78
N ALA A 67 12.66 -3.03 -6.36
CA ALA A 67 12.21 -4.10 -7.23
C ALA A 67 11.06 -3.69 -8.16
N ILE A 68 10.01 -3.07 -7.64
CA ILE A 68 8.87 -2.62 -8.48
C ILE A 68 9.31 -1.49 -9.43
N ASN A 69 10.19 -0.58 -9.00
CA ASN A 69 10.66 0.50 -9.86
C ASN A 69 11.52 -0.04 -11.00
N ARG A 70 12.42 -0.98 -10.72
CA ARG A 70 13.24 -1.66 -11.72
C ARG A 70 12.40 -2.47 -12.70
N CYS A 71 11.51 -3.29 -12.18
CA CYS A 71 10.58 -4.09 -12.97
C CYS A 71 9.71 -3.20 -13.88
N GLY A 72 9.19 -2.08 -13.37
CA GLY A 72 8.46 -1.12 -14.19
C GLY A 72 9.32 -0.43 -15.24
N ALA A 73 10.65 -0.37 -15.07
CA ALA A 73 11.56 0.22 -16.04
C ALA A 73 12.01 -0.76 -17.13
N GLU A 74 12.28 -2.00 -16.76
CA GLU A 74 12.85 -3.05 -17.62
C GLU A 74 11.76 -3.91 -18.26
N GLU A 75 10.77 -4.35 -17.50
CA GLU A 75 9.72 -5.29 -17.92
C GLU A 75 8.33 -4.89 -17.38
N PRO A 76 7.79 -3.74 -17.81
CA PRO A 76 6.55 -3.21 -17.28
C PRO A 76 5.36 -4.18 -17.45
N GLN A 77 5.38 -5.05 -18.47
CA GLN A 77 4.35 -6.07 -18.71
C GLN A 77 4.16 -7.03 -17.53
N THR A 78 5.20 -7.30 -16.75
CA THR A 78 5.15 -8.26 -15.63
C THR A 78 4.43 -7.71 -14.40
N LEU A 79 4.14 -6.40 -14.37
CA LEU A 79 3.35 -5.77 -13.31
C LEU A 79 1.85 -5.88 -13.55
N TRP A 80 1.44 -6.27 -14.76
CA TRP A 80 0.04 -6.38 -15.16
C TRP A 80 -0.47 -7.81 -15.06
N SER A 81 -1.77 -7.96 -14.85
CA SER A 81 -2.43 -9.24 -15.12
C SER A 81 -2.34 -9.53 -16.63
N GLU A 82 -2.36 -10.81 -17.01
CA GLU A 82 -2.33 -11.21 -18.42
C GLU A 82 -3.45 -10.54 -19.21
N GLY A 83 -4.68 -10.53 -18.66
CA GLY A 83 -5.83 -9.88 -19.29
C GLY A 83 -5.66 -8.37 -19.47
N ASP A 84 -5.17 -7.66 -18.46
CA ASP A 84 -4.93 -6.21 -18.56
C ASP A 84 -3.82 -5.90 -19.57
N TYR A 85 -2.75 -6.71 -19.61
CA TYR A 85 -1.68 -6.51 -20.58
C TYR A 85 -2.13 -6.77 -22.02
N LEU A 86 -2.91 -7.84 -22.26
CA LEU A 86 -3.51 -8.11 -23.58
C LEU A 86 -4.44 -6.97 -24.02
N HIS A 87 -5.21 -6.39 -23.09
CA HIS A 87 -6.03 -5.21 -23.37
C HIS A 87 -5.17 -3.99 -23.74
N ILE A 88 -4.09 -3.72 -23.00
CA ILE A 88 -3.13 -2.66 -23.31
C ILE A 88 -2.53 -2.86 -24.70
N GLN A 89 -2.13 -4.09 -25.03
CA GLN A 89 -1.58 -4.44 -26.33
C GLN A 89 -2.62 -4.29 -27.45
N ALA A 90 -3.86 -4.68 -27.23
CA ALA A 90 -4.95 -4.54 -28.21
C ALA A 90 -5.28 -3.07 -28.50
N VAL A 91 -5.30 -2.20 -27.48
CA VAL A 91 -5.42 -0.75 -27.66
C VAL A 91 -4.21 -0.22 -28.43
N PHE A 92 -2.99 -0.57 -28.01
CA PHE A 92 -1.77 -0.14 -28.71
C PHE A 92 -1.80 -0.48 -30.20
N ASN A 93 -2.11 -1.73 -30.55
CA ASN A 93 -2.12 -2.22 -31.93
C ASN A 93 -3.16 -1.50 -32.80
N ARG A 94 -4.27 -1.01 -32.23
CA ARG A 94 -5.27 -0.23 -32.97
C ARG A 94 -4.77 1.14 -33.41
N TYR A 95 -3.88 1.74 -32.61
CA TYR A 95 -3.31 3.07 -32.89
C TYR A 95 -1.87 3.02 -33.43
N ALA A 96 -1.29 1.83 -33.54
CA ALA A 96 0.06 1.65 -34.04
C ALA A 96 0.11 1.88 -35.55
N ASN A 97 1.13 2.60 -36.01
CA ASN A 97 1.42 2.77 -37.43
C ASN A 97 2.09 1.51 -38.03
N HIS A 98 2.43 1.56 -39.32
CA HIS A 98 3.10 0.47 -40.04
C HIS A 98 4.45 0.04 -39.42
N SER A 99 5.07 0.89 -38.59
CA SER A 99 6.30 0.60 -37.87
C SER A 99 6.07 0.05 -36.46
N ALA A 100 4.82 -0.35 -36.15
CA ALA A 100 4.39 -0.82 -34.83
C ALA A 100 4.66 0.22 -33.72
N ARG A 101 4.36 1.49 -33.98
CA ARG A 101 4.52 2.57 -33.00
C ARG A 101 3.29 3.47 -32.90
N VAL A 102 3.01 3.94 -31.68
CA VAL A 102 1.93 4.89 -31.39
C VAL A 102 2.51 6.30 -31.31
N MET A 103 1.91 7.25 -32.03
CA MET A 103 2.33 8.65 -31.94
C MET A 103 1.95 9.23 -30.57
N VAL A 104 2.81 10.09 -29.99
CA VAL A 104 2.59 10.70 -28.67
C VAL A 104 1.27 11.48 -28.61
N HIS A 105 0.82 12.08 -29.71
CA HIS A 105 -0.48 12.78 -29.73
C HIS A 105 -1.67 11.83 -29.59
N SER A 106 -1.53 10.57 -30.03
CA SER A 106 -2.57 9.54 -29.90
C SER A 106 -2.66 8.97 -28.48
N LEU A 107 -1.70 9.27 -27.59
CA LEU A 107 -1.70 8.78 -26.21
C LEU A 107 -2.98 9.13 -25.47
N PHE A 108 -3.53 10.32 -25.67
CA PHE A 108 -4.76 10.74 -24.98
C PHE A 108 -5.96 9.88 -25.39
N THR A 109 -6.03 9.54 -26.68
CA THR A 109 -7.07 8.65 -27.22
C THR A 109 -6.89 7.24 -26.70
N CYS A 110 -5.65 6.70 -26.72
CA CYS A 110 -5.34 5.41 -26.13
C CYS A 110 -5.70 5.37 -24.63
N SER A 111 -5.32 6.39 -23.86
CA SER A 111 -5.62 6.49 -22.42
C SER A 111 -7.12 6.47 -22.14
N THR A 112 -7.92 7.16 -22.95
CA THR A 112 -9.38 7.17 -22.84
C THR A 112 -9.95 5.78 -23.16
N GLU A 113 -9.46 5.13 -24.21
CA GLU A 113 -9.93 3.82 -24.64
C GLU A 113 -9.50 2.68 -23.73
N LEU A 114 -8.35 2.81 -23.06
CA LEU A 114 -7.93 1.88 -22.03
C LEU A 114 -8.94 1.79 -20.87
N GLY A 115 -9.69 2.87 -20.62
CA GLY A 115 -10.71 2.91 -19.58
C GLY A 115 -10.14 2.90 -18.16
N PHE A 116 -8.86 3.26 -17.99
CA PHE A 116 -8.29 3.51 -16.67
C PHE A 116 -8.73 4.92 -16.23
N GLU A 117 -9.53 5.00 -15.17
CA GLU A 117 -10.00 6.29 -14.64
C GLU A 117 -8.82 7.19 -14.25
N GLU A 118 -7.74 6.60 -13.75
CA GLU A 118 -6.50 7.29 -13.39
C GLU A 118 -5.83 8.00 -14.58
N LEU A 119 -6.05 7.50 -15.81
CA LEU A 119 -5.49 8.05 -17.03
C LEU A 119 -6.43 9.02 -17.76
N ARG A 120 -7.61 9.27 -17.20
CA ARG A 120 -8.54 10.25 -17.77
C ARG A 120 -7.93 11.64 -17.71
N ILE A 121 -7.95 12.34 -18.83
CA ILE A 121 -7.29 13.64 -19.02
C ILE A 121 -8.34 14.64 -19.49
N ASP A 122 -8.93 15.36 -18.53
CA ASP A 122 -9.97 16.35 -18.77
C ASP A 122 -9.45 17.80 -18.61
N SER A 123 -8.19 17.97 -18.20
CA SER A 123 -7.58 19.27 -17.89
C SER A 123 -6.17 19.44 -18.44
N VAL A 124 -5.77 20.71 -18.64
CA VAL A 124 -4.40 21.08 -19.04
C VAL A 124 -3.37 20.59 -18.03
N GLN A 125 -3.69 20.60 -16.73
CA GLN A 125 -2.80 20.10 -15.68
C GLN A 125 -2.54 18.59 -15.81
N GLN A 126 -3.56 17.80 -16.14
CA GLN A 126 -3.40 16.37 -16.41
C GLN A 126 -2.58 16.11 -17.68
N GLN A 127 -2.72 16.93 -18.72
CA GLN A 127 -1.86 16.83 -19.91
C GLN A 127 -0.38 17.10 -19.58
N GLN A 128 -0.10 18.17 -18.81
CA GLN A 128 1.25 18.49 -18.36
C GLN A 128 1.84 17.40 -17.47
N TRP A 129 1.01 16.82 -16.59
CA TRP A 129 1.39 15.68 -15.75
C TRP A 129 1.75 14.47 -16.60
N LEU A 130 0.90 14.06 -17.56
CA LEU A 130 1.20 12.92 -18.43
C LEU A 130 2.47 13.17 -19.26
N ALA A 131 2.68 14.39 -19.76
CA ALA A 131 3.92 14.75 -20.44
C ALA A 131 5.15 14.65 -19.51
N GLY A 132 4.99 14.91 -18.22
CA GLY A 132 5.99 14.61 -17.19
C GLY A 132 6.28 13.10 -17.07
N ILE A 133 5.23 12.27 -17.01
CA ILE A 133 5.36 10.81 -16.95
C ILE A 133 6.05 10.26 -18.21
N VAL A 134 5.69 10.73 -19.41
CA VAL A 134 6.32 10.32 -20.67
C VAL A 134 7.82 10.65 -20.64
N ARG A 135 8.19 11.85 -20.20
CA ARG A 135 9.61 12.22 -20.05
C ARG A 135 10.34 11.33 -19.05
N ALA A 136 9.72 11.03 -17.92
CA ALA A 136 10.31 10.15 -16.91
C ALA A 136 10.43 8.69 -17.39
N ALA A 137 9.44 8.19 -18.14
CA ALA A 137 9.41 6.84 -18.69
C ALA A 137 10.53 6.62 -19.71
N LEU A 138 10.70 7.58 -20.62
CA LEU A 138 11.67 7.50 -21.71
C LEU A 138 13.10 7.83 -21.27
N GLY A 139 13.26 8.45 -20.09
CA GLY A 139 14.56 8.78 -19.51
C GLY A 139 15.41 9.72 -20.37
N ASP A 140 16.69 9.83 -20.01
CA ASP A 140 17.70 10.49 -20.85
C ASP A 140 18.19 9.60 -22.01
N ASP A 141 17.89 8.30 -22.00
CA ASP A 141 18.20 7.36 -23.10
C ASP A 141 17.49 7.75 -24.39
N ALA A 142 16.30 8.37 -24.28
CA ALA A 142 15.62 9.00 -25.41
C ALA A 142 16.39 10.18 -26.04
N ARG A 143 17.48 10.66 -25.43
CA ARG A 143 18.43 11.60 -26.06
C ARG A 143 19.49 10.85 -26.87
N GLN A 144 19.87 9.64 -26.47
CA GLN A 144 20.88 8.82 -27.16
C GLN A 144 20.29 8.04 -28.35
N SER A 145 19.04 7.57 -28.27
CA SER A 145 18.36 6.86 -29.38
C SER A 145 17.82 7.76 -30.49
N ARG A 146 18.06 9.09 -30.46
CA ARG A 146 17.67 10.06 -31.50
C ARG A 146 18.54 9.99 -32.77
N SER A 147 19.09 8.83 -33.09
CA SER A 147 19.85 8.64 -34.33
C SER A 147 18.95 8.69 -35.59
N SER A 148 17.61 8.58 -35.45
CA SER A 148 16.66 8.79 -36.54
C SER A 148 15.62 9.86 -36.22
N ARG A 149 15.65 11.00 -36.94
CA ARG A 149 14.62 12.04 -36.86
C ARG A 149 13.21 11.53 -37.20
N ALA A 150 13.10 10.44 -37.96
CA ALA A 150 11.82 9.90 -38.41
C ALA A 150 10.98 9.31 -37.25
N ASP A 151 11.62 8.96 -36.14
CA ASP A 151 11.00 8.29 -34.99
C ASP A 151 10.65 9.26 -33.85
N ALA A 152 10.91 10.55 -34.03
CA ALA A 152 10.66 11.55 -33.01
C ALA A 152 9.15 11.65 -32.71
N GLY A 153 8.78 11.38 -31.45
CA GLY A 153 7.39 11.46 -31.01
C GLY A 153 6.55 10.21 -31.28
N ALA A 154 7.17 9.06 -31.51
CA ALA A 154 6.51 7.76 -31.58
C ALA A 154 7.00 6.84 -30.45
N LEU A 155 6.10 6.03 -29.89
CA LEU A 155 6.35 5.10 -28.79
C LEU A 155 6.22 3.66 -29.28
N ALA A 156 7.20 2.81 -28.97
CA ALA A 156 7.05 1.37 -29.11
C ALA A 156 6.11 0.80 -28.03
N LEU A 157 5.66 -0.45 -28.18
CA LEU A 157 4.77 -1.10 -27.21
C LEU A 157 5.36 -1.11 -25.78
N HIS A 158 6.66 -1.36 -25.67
CA HIS A 158 7.37 -1.35 -24.38
C HIS A 158 7.30 0.02 -23.70
N ASP A 159 7.67 1.09 -24.43
CA ASP A 159 7.60 2.46 -23.92
C ASP A 159 6.18 2.88 -23.57
N PHE A 160 5.20 2.53 -24.41
CA PHE A 160 3.79 2.78 -24.14
C PHE A 160 3.32 2.08 -22.85
N THR A 161 3.65 0.79 -22.69
CA THR A 161 3.32 0.03 -21.48
C THR A 161 3.99 0.64 -20.25
N LYS A 162 5.24 1.09 -20.37
CA LYS A 162 5.97 1.79 -19.30
C LYS A 162 5.29 3.10 -18.89
N VAL A 163 4.89 3.91 -19.88
CA VAL A 163 4.14 5.16 -19.63
C VAL A 163 2.83 4.89 -18.90
N VAL A 164 2.02 3.94 -19.40
CA VAL A 164 0.74 3.54 -18.79
C VAL A 164 0.97 3.06 -17.34
N THR A 165 1.97 2.21 -17.13
CA THR A 165 2.34 1.67 -15.81
C THR A 165 2.73 2.78 -14.82
N LEU A 166 3.60 3.69 -15.23
CA LEU A 166 4.04 4.80 -14.37
C LEU A 166 2.90 5.76 -14.07
N ALA A 167 2.06 6.07 -15.05
CA ALA A 167 0.92 6.97 -14.88
C ALA A 167 -0.11 6.41 -13.90
N VAL A 168 -0.52 5.14 -14.07
CA VAL A 168 -1.46 4.48 -13.13
C VAL A 168 -0.85 4.39 -11.73
N ARG A 169 0.43 4.02 -11.60
CA ARG A 169 1.11 3.93 -10.30
C ARG A 169 1.23 5.28 -9.58
N ASP A 170 1.53 6.35 -10.30
CA ASP A 170 1.64 7.69 -9.70
C ASP A 170 0.29 8.17 -9.18
N LYS A 171 -0.78 7.95 -9.94
CA LYS A 171 -2.15 8.27 -9.52
C LYS A 171 -2.62 7.43 -8.34
N GLU A 172 -2.41 6.13 -8.38
CA GLU A 172 -2.71 5.22 -7.26
C GLU A 172 -1.99 5.66 -5.99
N ARG A 173 -0.70 6.02 -6.10
CA ARG A 173 0.07 6.51 -4.95
C ARG A 173 -0.51 7.81 -4.39
N LYS A 174 -0.88 8.75 -5.24
CA LYS A 174 -1.51 10.02 -4.82
C LYS A 174 -2.85 9.76 -4.15
N ARG A 175 -3.71 8.94 -4.75
CA ARG A 175 -5.01 8.55 -4.18
C ARG A 175 -4.85 7.93 -2.79
N ARG A 176 -4.00 6.90 -2.64
CA ARG A 176 -3.73 6.27 -1.34
C ARG A 176 -3.15 7.24 -0.32
N HIS A 177 -2.30 8.17 -0.76
CA HIS A 177 -1.78 9.21 0.12
C HIS A 177 -2.88 10.14 0.61
N GLU A 178 -3.77 10.59 -0.27
CA GLU A 178 -4.92 11.43 0.08
C GLU A 178 -5.93 10.72 0.98
N GLU A 179 -6.20 9.43 0.72
CA GLU A 179 -7.00 8.56 1.60
C GLU A 179 -6.35 8.47 2.99
N PHE A 180 -5.06 8.15 3.06
CA PHE A 180 -4.34 8.10 4.33
C PHE A 180 -4.35 9.45 5.08
N GLN A 181 -4.22 10.59 4.38
CA GLN A 181 -4.33 11.90 5.03
C GLN A 181 -5.73 12.12 5.62
N ARG A 182 -6.78 11.69 4.92
CA ARG A 182 -8.16 11.74 5.43
C ARG A 182 -8.34 10.86 6.66
N GLU A 183 -7.83 9.63 6.63
CA GLU A 183 -7.83 8.71 7.79
C GLU A 183 -7.13 9.36 8.99
N VAL A 184 -5.93 9.92 8.78
CA VAL A 184 -5.16 10.58 9.84
C VAL A 184 -5.89 11.82 10.39
N ALA A 185 -6.60 12.57 9.55
CA ALA A 185 -7.38 13.72 9.99
C ALA A 185 -8.53 13.29 10.92
N ILE A 186 -9.30 12.29 10.52
CA ILE A 186 -10.43 11.75 11.31
C ILE A 186 -9.92 11.10 12.58
N TRP A 187 -8.83 10.34 12.51
CA TRP A 187 -8.17 9.77 13.67
C TRP A 187 -7.84 10.86 14.71
N LYS A 188 -7.18 11.94 14.29
CA LYS A 188 -6.81 13.04 15.19
C LYS A 188 -8.03 13.76 15.76
N GLU A 189 -9.05 14.00 14.96
CA GLU A 189 -10.31 14.61 15.40
C GLU A 189 -11.05 13.73 16.42
N ALA A 190 -11.06 12.41 16.19
CA ALA A 190 -11.70 11.43 17.06
C ALA A 190 -10.93 11.14 18.35
N GLY A 191 -9.67 11.59 18.46
CA GLY A 191 -8.84 11.32 19.63
C GLY A 191 -8.56 9.83 19.86
N LEU A 192 -8.65 9.00 18.81
CA LEU A 192 -8.40 7.56 18.92
C LEU A 192 -6.91 7.31 19.21
N GLY A 193 -6.57 6.23 19.89
CA GLY A 193 -5.21 5.74 19.94
C GLY A 193 -4.88 4.79 18.77
N PRO A 194 -3.61 4.37 18.62
CA PRO A 194 -3.21 3.44 17.57
C PRO A 194 -3.88 2.06 17.66
N LEU A 195 -4.19 1.57 18.86
CA LEU A 195 -4.86 0.28 19.04
C LEU A 195 -6.32 0.35 18.59
N GLU A 196 -7.01 1.43 18.93
CA GLU A 196 -8.38 1.64 18.52
C GLU A 196 -8.48 1.73 16.99
N VAL A 197 -7.50 2.36 16.32
CA VAL A 197 -7.44 2.38 14.85
C VAL A 197 -7.17 0.98 14.28
N GLU A 198 -6.33 0.16 14.93
CA GLU A 198 -6.12 -1.25 14.54
C GLU A 198 -7.43 -2.06 14.65
N ASP A 199 -8.11 -1.94 15.79
CA ASP A 199 -9.38 -2.62 16.07
C ASP A 199 -10.46 -2.18 15.08
N LEU A 200 -10.56 -0.89 14.77
CA LEU A 200 -11.48 -0.37 13.76
C LEU A 200 -11.13 -0.83 12.34
N SER A 201 -9.84 -1.00 12.03
CA SER A 201 -9.39 -1.55 10.75
C SER A 201 -9.74 -3.03 10.61
N GLU A 202 -9.71 -3.80 11.71
CA GLU A 202 -10.22 -5.16 11.73
C GLU A 202 -11.74 -5.20 11.58
N LEU A 203 -12.45 -4.36 12.32
CA LEU A 203 -13.89 -4.23 12.24
C LEU A 203 -14.36 -3.84 10.83
N HIS A 204 -13.62 -2.96 10.14
CA HIS A 204 -13.87 -2.58 8.74
C HIS A 204 -13.69 -3.74 7.77
N ARG A 205 -12.66 -4.59 7.96
CA ARG A 205 -12.48 -5.79 7.13
C ARG A 205 -13.64 -6.77 7.31
N ASN A 206 -14.09 -6.98 8.54
CA ASN A 206 -15.25 -7.81 8.83
C ASN A 206 -16.51 -7.20 8.20
N PHE A 207 -16.71 -5.90 8.37
CA PHE A 207 -17.79 -5.15 7.72
C PHE A 207 -17.83 -5.41 6.22
N LEU A 208 -16.70 -5.31 5.51
CA LEU A 208 -16.63 -5.51 4.06
C LEU A 208 -16.96 -6.96 3.63
N GLN A 209 -16.68 -7.95 4.46
CA GLN A 209 -16.92 -9.37 4.20
C GLN A 209 -18.32 -9.84 4.59
N LEU A 210 -19.05 -9.07 5.40
CA LEU A 210 -20.41 -9.41 5.79
C LEU A 210 -21.36 -9.40 4.60
N GLU A 211 -21.94 -10.57 4.32
CA GLU A 211 -23.07 -10.76 3.41
C GLU A 211 -24.35 -10.79 4.24
N VAL A 212 -25.28 -9.88 3.96
CA VAL A 212 -26.61 -9.87 4.58
C VAL A 212 -27.60 -10.37 3.54
N GLU A 213 -28.27 -11.48 3.85
CA GLU A 213 -29.18 -12.15 2.91
C GLU A 213 -30.23 -11.19 2.36
N GLY A 214 -30.21 -10.99 1.04
CA GLY A 214 -31.21 -10.19 0.33
C GLY A 214 -31.15 -8.68 0.57
N ASN A 215 -30.16 -8.15 1.31
CA ASN A 215 -30.07 -6.72 1.59
C ASN A 215 -28.64 -6.17 1.48
N SER A 216 -28.41 -5.29 0.51
CA SER A 216 -27.14 -4.55 0.38
C SER A 216 -27.10 -3.26 1.23
N ASP A 217 -28.09 -3.04 2.10
CA ASP A 217 -28.16 -1.87 2.96
C ASP A 217 -27.00 -1.82 3.96
N VAL A 218 -26.29 -0.71 3.96
CA VAL A 218 -25.15 -0.44 4.83
C VAL A 218 -25.58 -0.42 6.29
N VAL A 219 -26.79 0.10 6.60
CA VAL A 219 -27.31 0.13 7.98
C VAL A 219 -27.48 -1.29 8.50
N ALA A 220 -28.16 -2.16 7.74
CA ALA A 220 -28.36 -3.55 8.13
C ALA A 220 -27.03 -4.29 8.36
N ARG A 221 -26.03 -4.09 7.49
CA ARG A 221 -24.69 -4.66 7.66
C ARG A 221 -23.99 -4.20 8.93
N LEU A 222 -24.10 -2.91 9.28
CA LEU A 222 -23.53 -2.39 10.53
C LEU A 222 -24.23 -2.94 11.76
N LEU A 223 -25.55 -3.10 11.74
CA LEU A 223 -26.29 -3.69 12.86
C LEU A 223 -25.84 -5.14 13.12
N VAL A 224 -25.74 -5.95 12.06
CA VAL A 224 -25.23 -7.33 12.17
C VAL A 224 -23.79 -7.35 12.67
N LEU A 225 -22.94 -6.43 12.21
CA LEU A 225 -21.56 -6.31 12.68
C LEU A 225 -21.51 -6.00 14.18
N PHE A 226 -22.32 -5.05 14.67
CA PHE A 226 -22.37 -4.70 16.08
C PHE A 226 -22.89 -5.84 16.94
N GLU A 227 -23.92 -6.56 16.49
CA GLU A 227 -24.41 -7.77 17.15
C GLU A 227 -23.32 -8.84 17.29
N GLN A 228 -22.52 -9.06 16.24
CA GLN A 228 -21.37 -9.99 16.29
C GLN A 228 -20.27 -9.54 17.25
N CYS A 229 -20.16 -8.23 17.51
CA CYS A 229 -19.28 -7.66 18.52
C CYS A 229 -19.87 -7.70 19.93
N GLY A 230 -21.07 -8.27 20.13
CA GLY A 230 -21.73 -8.37 21.42
C GLY A 230 -22.37 -7.06 21.89
N VAL A 231 -22.63 -6.13 20.96
CA VAL A 231 -23.37 -4.89 21.25
C VAL A 231 -24.85 -5.22 21.41
N GLU A 232 -25.50 -4.58 22.39
CA GLU A 232 -26.95 -4.73 22.59
C GLU A 232 -27.75 -4.28 21.37
N GLU A 233 -28.97 -4.80 21.24
CA GLU A 233 -29.86 -4.47 20.12
C GLU A 233 -30.16 -2.96 20.09
N PHE A 234 -29.96 -2.33 18.92
CA PHE A 234 -30.19 -0.90 18.74
C PHE A 234 -31.69 -0.60 18.81
N SER A 235 -32.06 0.41 19.59
CA SER A 235 -33.42 0.95 19.60
C SER A 235 -33.77 1.61 18.26
N ALA A 236 -35.07 1.80 18.00
CA ALA A 236 -35.54 2.44 16.76
C ALA A 236 -34.96 3.85 16.54
N ASP A 237 -34.78 4.61 17.63
CA ASP A 237 -34.19 5.94 17.58
C ASP A 237 -32.69 5.88 17.25
N GLU A 238 -31.96 4.90 17.80
CA GLU A 238 -30.54 4.69 17.47
C GLU A 238 -30.35 4.21 16.03
N VAL A 239 -31.23 3.35 15.52
CA VAL A 239 -31.22 2.96 14.10
C VAL A 239 -31.47 4.16 13.19
N ALA A 240 -32.38 5.06 13.58
CA ALA A 240 -32.61 6.31 12.85
C ALA A 240 -31.39 7.24 12.89
N ALA A 241 -30.73 7.35 14.05
CA ALA A 241 -29.49 8.10 14.20
C ALA A 241 -28.34 7.51 13.36
N LEU A 242 -28.17 6.19 13.37
CA LEU A 242 -27.18 5.49 12.55
C LEU A 242 -27.42 5.72 11.05
N ARG A 243 -28.68 5.70 10.62
CA ARG A 243 -29.06 6.05 9.24
C ARG A 243 -28.68 7.49 8.90
N ALA A 244 -28.91 8.45 9.80
CA ALA A 244 -28.53 9.84 9.60
C ALA A 244 -27.00 10.00 9.48
N ILE A 245 -26.22 9.29 10.31
CA ILE A 245 -24.74 9.26 10.23
C ILE A 245 -24.27 8.80 8.85
N ILE A 246 -24.85 7.71 8.32
CA ILE A 246 -24.47 7.17 7.00
C ILE A 246 -24.90 8.11 5.88
N GLN A 247 -26.03 8.80 6.01
CA GLN A 247 -26.50 9.78 5.02
C GLN A 247 -25.62 11.03 4.95
N ASP A 248 -25.06 11.46 6.08
CA ASP A 248 -24.14 12.61 6.14
C ASP A 248 -22.77 12.30 5.49
N ALA A 249 -22.31 11.06 5.62
CA ALA A 249 -21.10 10.56 5.00
C ALA A 249 -21.39 9.31 4.14
N PRO A 250 -22.03 9.46 2.96
CA PRO A 250 -22.44 8.32 2.17
C PRO A 250 -21.23 7.51 1.68
N PRO A 251 -21.39 6.19 1.51
CA PRO A 251 -20.36 5.38 0.86
C PRO A 251 -20.12 5.87 -0.58
N VAL A 252 -18.92 5.59 -1.09
CA VAL A 252 -18.51 5.81 -2.48
C VAL A 252 -19.51 5.11 -3.44
N PRO A 253 -19.64 5.54 -4.71
CA PRO A 253 -20.68 5.05 -5.62
C PRO A 253 -20.82 3.52 -5.70
N VAL A 254 -22.03 3.10 -6.07
CA VAL A 254 -22.46 1.70 -6.14
C VAL A 254 -21.42 0.82 -6.84
N GLY A 255 -20.89 -0.17 -6.12
CA GLY A 255 -19.96 -1.17 -6.66
C GLY A 255 -18.53 -1.08 -6.13
N GLU A 256 -18.19 -0.01 -5.40
CA GLU A 256 -16.90 0.10 -4.70
C GLU A 256 -17.03 -0.25 -3.21
N PRO A 257 -16.02 -0.90 -2.61
CA PRO A 257 -16.02 -1.12 -1.16
C PRO A 257 -15.94 0.21 -0.43
N CYS A 258 -16.63 0.31 0.72
CA CYS A 258 -16.58 1.50 1.56
C CYS A 258 -15.11 1.79 1.96
N PRO A 259 -14.56 2.98 1.67
CA PRO A 259 -13.22 3.34 2.11
C PRO A 259 -13.13 3.39 3.63
N PHE A 260 -11.94 3.07 4.17
CA PHE A 260 -11.74 3.01 5.62
C PHE A 260 -11.97 4.38 6.29
N TYR A 261 -11.57 5.49 5.67
CA TYR A 261 -11.82 6.82 6.23
C TYR A 261 -13.33 7.13 6.39
N ILE A 262 -14.20 6.70 5.48
CA ILE A 262 -15.66 6.88 5.62
C ILE A 262 -16.18 6.05 6.80
N PHE A 263 -15.73 4.79 6.89
CA PHE A 263 -16.07 3.93 8.01
C PHE A 263 -15.61 4.52 9.35
N LEU A 264 -14.39 5.07 9.42
CA LEU A 264 -13.88 5.77 10.61
C LEU A 264 -14.76 6.97 10.98
N THR A 265 -15.22 7.75 10.01
CA THR A 265 -16.16 8.86 10.25
C THR A 265 -17.46 8.33 10.88
N TRP A 266 -18.03 7.24 10.37
CA TRP A 266 -19.22 6.65 10.96
C TRP A 266 -19.00 6.20 12.40
N MET A 267 -17.90 5.47 12.65
CA MET A 267 -17.57 4.99 13.99
C MET A 267 -17.31 6.15 14.96
N HIS A 268 -16.65 7.22 14.51
CA HIS A 268 -16.49 8.44 15.30
C HIS A 268 -17.84 9.01 15.76
N HIS A 269 -18.82 9.11 14.85
CA HIS A 269 -20.16 9.61 15.20
C HIS A 269 -20.94 8.64 16.10
N VAL A 270 -20.84 7.32 15.85
CA VAL A 270 -21.44 6.28 16.70
C VAL A 270 -20.96 6.43 18.14
N PHE A 271 -19.64 6.54 18.35
CA PHE A 271 -19.07 6.72 19.68
C PHE A 271 -19.43 8.06 20.32
N ARG A 272 -19.43 9.14 19.53
CA ARG A 272 -19.78 10.48 20.02
C ARG A 272 -21.23 10.58 20.47
N GLN A 273 -22.13 9.85 19.82
CA GLN A 273 -23.55 9.77 20.19
C GLN A 273 -23.86 8.64 21.17
N ASN A 274 -22.86 7.82 21.54
CA ASN A 274 -22.98 6.69 22.45
C ASN A 274 -24.07 5.68 22.02
N LEU A 275 -24.19 5.43 20.71
CA LEU A 275 -25.18 4.49 20.17
C LEU A 275 -24.80 3.05 20.56
N GLY A 276 -25.78 2.26 21.00
CA GLY A 276 -25.54 0.89 21.48
C GLY A 276 -24.65 0.84 22.72
N ALA A 277 -24.63 1.92 23.52
CA ALA A 277 -23.73 2.11 24.66
C ALA A 277 -22.22 2.01 24.32
N LEU A 278 -21.85 2.19 23.05
CA LEU A 278 -20.47 2.17 22.59
C LEU A 278 -19.74 3.46 22.99
N GLN A 279 -18.69 3.32 23.80
CA GLN A 279 -17.82 4.42 24.19
C GLN A 279 -16.39 4.18 23.74
N VAL A 280 -15.74 5.23 23.23
CA VAL A 280 -14.26 5.22 23.11
C VAL A 280 -13.71 5.14 24.52
N GLN A 281 -13.07 4.02 24.81
CA GLN A 281 -12.29 3.78 26.02
C GLN A 281 -11.07 4.70 26.02
N GLY A 282 -11.30 6.00 26.25
CA GLY A 282 -10.27 7.03 26.14
C GLY A 282 -9.04 6.70 26.98
N GLN A 283 -7.85 6.86 26.38
CA GLN A 283 -6.53 6.71 27.01
C GLN A 283 -6.46 5.62 28.08
N LEU A 284 -7.02 4.45 27.83
CA LEU A 284 -6.74 3.31 28.69
C LEU A 284 -5.24 3.03 28.60
N ARG A 285 -4.60 2.95 29.76
CA ARG A 285 -3.18 2.60 29.85
C ARG A 285 -3.05 1.19 29.34
N VAL A 286 -2.66 1.06 28.07
CA VAL A 286 -2.36 -0.22 27.44
C VAL A 286 -1.34 -0.96 28.29
N THR A 287 -1.78 -2.05 28.90
CA THR A 287 -0.92 -2.94 29.66
C THR A 287 -0.27 -3.96 28.73
N LEU A 288 0.78 -4.65 29.21
CA LEU A 288 1.39 -5.73 28.42
C LEU A 288 0.38 -6.89 28.22
N GLU A 289 -0.47 -7.13 29.23
CA GLU A 289 -1.51 -8.17 29.24
C GLU A 289 -2.55 -7.92 28.12
N ASP A 290 -2.93 -6.65 27.88
CA ASP A 290 -3.83 -6.28 26.78
C ASP A 290 -3.23 -6.58 25.39
N LEU A 291 -1.90 -6.56 25.29
CA LEU A 291 -1.16 -6.78 24.04
C LEU A 291 -0.81 -8.25 23.80
N GLU A 292 -0.80 -9.11 24.83
CA GLU A 292 -0.48 -10.53 24.71
C GLU A 292 -1.34 -11.29 23.70
N PRO A 293 -2.69 -11.22 23.75
CA PRO A 293 -3.54 -11.95 22.82
C PRO A 293 -3.51 -11.37 21.41
N ARG A 294 -3.01 -10.14 21.22
CA ARG A 294 -3.05 -9.43 19.95
C ARG A 294 -1.90 -9.86 19.05
N THR A 295 -2.26 -10.27 17.84
CA THR A 295 -1.32 -10.55 16.75
C THR A 295 -1.42 -9.43 15.72
N GLY A 296 -0.33 -8.73 15.45
CA GLY A 296 -0.39 -7.53 14.62
C GLY A 296 0.87 -6.69 14.72
N PHE A 297 1.09 -5.86 13.69
CA PHE A 297 2.24 -4.97 13.64
C PHE A 297 2.17 -3.90 14.74
N ILE A 298 0.99 -3.32 14.97
CA ILE A 298 0.82 -2.26 15.97
C ILE A 298 0.99 -2.85 17.37
N ALA A 299 0.37 -4.01 17.66
CA ALA A 299 0.60 -4.74 18.90
C ALA A 299 2.10 -5.09 19.13
N ALA A 300 2.82 -5.53 18.10
CA ALA A 300 4.26 -5.81 18.20
C ALA A 300 5.09 -4.54 18.49
N MET A 301 4.83 -3.45 17.78
CA MET A 301 5.48 -2.15 17.98
C MET A 301 5.21 -1.59 19.39
N LEU A 302 3.97 -1.72 19.89
CA LEU A 302 3.61 -1.28 21.23
C LEU A 302 4.29 -2.13 22.30
N ARG A 303 4.37 -3.46 22.14
CA ARG A 303 5.16 -4.33 23.02
C ARG A 303 6.61 -3.89 23.09
N GLU A 304 7.24 -3.64 21.95
CA GLU A 304 8.62 -3.16 21.90
C GLU A 304 8.79 -1.82 22.63
N ARG A 305 7.86 -0.88 22.43
CA ARG A 305 7.87 0.41 23.11
C ARG A 305 7.68 0.29 24.63
N VAL A 306 6.74 -0.55 25.08
CA VAL A 306 6.54 -0.84 26.51
C VAL A 306 7.79 -1.48 27.11
N HIS A 307 8.39 -2.48 26.44
CA HIS A 307 9.66 -3.07 26.87
C HIS A 307 10.83 -2.07 26.88
N ALA A 308 10.90 -1.14 25.93
CA ALA A 308 11.90 -0.08 25.92
C ALA A 308 11.73 0.87 27.11
N LEU A 309 10.50 1.28 27.43
CA LEU A 309 10.19 2.10 28.60
C LEU A 309 10.49 1.36 29.91
N MET A 310 10.14 0.07 30.01
CA MET A 310 10.48 -0.77 31.17
C MET A 310 12.00 -0.91 31.36
N ARG A 311 12.78 -1.08 30.27
CA ARG A 311 14.25 -1.09 30.33
C ARG A 311 14.82 0.24 30.80
N ALA A 312 14.26 1.36 30.34
CA ALA A 312 14.68 2.69 30.78
C ALA A 312 14.33 2.96 32.25
N ALA A 313 13.16 2.52 32.71
CA ALA A 313 12.74 2.68 34.11
C ALA A 313 13.47 1.72 35.07
N GLY A 314 13.84 0.53 34.60
CA GLY A 314 14.55 -0.49 35.36
C GLY A 314 16.08 -0.35 35.37
N GLN A 315 16.65 0.61 34.64
CA GLN A 315 18.06 0.98 34.80
C GLN A 315 18.19 1.91 36.02
N PRO A 316 18.68 1.44 37.18
CA PRO A 316 19.01 2.36 38.26
C PRO A 316 20.02 3.37 37.74
N ALA A 317 19.77 4.66 37.99
CA ALA A 317 20.68 5.73 37.62
C ALA A 317 22.09 5.33 38.07
N SER A 318 22.98 5.09 37.11
CA SER A 318 24.34 4.67 37.39
C SER A 318 24.93 5.69 38.37
N PRO A 319 25.30 5.30 39.60
CA PRO A 319 25.68 6.24 40.63
C PRO A 319 26.83 7.08 40.08
N GLY A 320 26.59 8.39 40.02
CA GLY A 320 27.49 9.36 39.40
C GLY A 320 28.91 9.08 39.86
N ARG A 321 29.79 8.82 38.89
CA ARG A 321 31.23 8.70 39.10
C ARG A 321 31.67 10.02 39.72
N SER A 322 31.84 10.03 41.05
CA SER A 322 32.30 11.21 41.77
C SER A 322 33.57 11.73 41.09
N PRO A 323 33.67 13.03 40.80
CA PRO A 323 34.90 13.60 40.30
C PRO A 323 35.96 13.40 41.38
N HIS A 324 36.85 12.43 41.19
CA HIS A 324 38.01 12.29 42.05
C HIS A 324 38.82 13.57 41.90
N GLY A 325 38.90 14.30 43.00
CA GLY A 325 39.67 15.53 43.12
C GLY A 325 41.10 15.29 42.69
N ALA A 326 41.55 16.15 41.77
CA ALA A 326 42.94 16.47 41.61
C ALA A 326 43.38 17.32 42.82
N SER A 327 44.24 16.76 43.67
CA SER A 327 45.14 17.39 44.65
C SER A 327 45.80 16.21 45.38
N GLN A 328 47.12 16.00 45.42
CA GLN A 328 48.28 16.89 45.40
C GLN A 328 49.45 16.21 44.67
#